data_AF-A0A8I0CGN0-F1
#
_entry.id   AF-A0A8I0CGN0-F1
#
_cell.length_a   1.000
_cell.length_b   1.000
_cell.length_c   1.000
_cell.angle_alpha   90.00
_cell.angle_beta   90.00
_cell.angle_gamma   90.00
#
_symmetry.space_group_name_H-M   'P 1'
#
loop_
_entity.id
_entity.type
_entity.pdbx_description
1 polymer ?
#
loop_
_entity_poly.entity_id
_entity_poly.type
_entity_poly.pdbx_seq_one_letter_code
_entity_poly.pdbx_strand_id
1 'polypeptide(L)'
;AREAADIILLEKSLMVLEEGVIEGRRTFANMLKYIKMTASSNFGNVFSVLVASAFLPFLPMLPLHLLIQNLLYDVSQVAIPFDNVDDEQIQKPQ
;
A
#
# COMPACT_ATOMS: atom_id res chain seq x y z
N ALA A 1 -25.98 -20.99 10.56
CA ALA A 1 -24.65 -21.43 10.08
C ALA A 1 -24.14 -20.54 8.96
N ARG A 2 -24.84 -20.40 7.83
CA ARG A 2 -24.41 -19.55 6.70
C ARG A 2 -24.37 -18.05 7.03
N GLU A 3 -25.27 -17.58 7.89
CA GLU A 3 -25.37 -16.17 8.32
C GLU A 3 -24.32 -15.75 9.36
N ALA A 4 -23.50 -16.69 9.85
CA ALA A 4 -22.47 -16.42 10.86
C ALA A 4 -21.05 -16.65 10.33
N ALA A 5 -20.89 -16.88 9.01
CA ALA A 5 -19.61 -17.15 8.38
C ALA A 5 -19.05 -15.89 7.73
N ASP A 6 -17.76 -15.59 7.97
CA ASP A 6 -17.04 -14.48 7.33
C ASP A 6 -16.80 -14.72 5.83
N ILE A 7 -16.81 -15.99 5.41
CA ILE A 7 -16.63 -16.43 4.01
C ILE A 7 -17.72 -17.43 3.65
N ILE A 8 -18.47 -17.16 2.58
CA ILE A 8 -19.48 -18.07 2.04
C ILE A 8 -18.98 -18.61 0.70
N LEU A 9 -18.66 -19.90 0.65
CA LEU A 9 -18.35 -20.57 -0.60
C LEU A 9 -19.63 -20.71 -1.44
N LEU A 10 -19.64 -20.11 -2.63
CA LEU A 10 -20.74 -20.22 -3.59
C LEU A 10 -20.67 -21.56 -4.32
N GLU A 11 -19.47 -22.08 -4.55
CA GLU A 11 -19.21 -23.39 -5.14
C GLU A 11 -18.79 -24.40 -4.07
N LYS A 12 -19.24 -25.64 -4.20
CA LYS A 12 -18.84 -26.74 -3.30
C LYS A 12 -17.48 -27.33 -3.71
N SER A 13 -16.47 -26.48 -3.88
CA SER A 13 -15.12 -26.87 -4.28
C SER A 13 -14.09 -26.25 -3.34
N LEU A 14 -13.19 -27.09 -2.82
CA LEU A 14 -12.05 -26.62 -2.01
C LEU A 14 -10.97 -25.94 -2.86
N MET A 15 -11.00 -26.08 -4.19
CA MET A 15 -10.09 -25.34 -5.08
C MET A 15 -10.29 -23.82 -4.97
N VAL A 16 -11.52 -23.37 -4.71
CA VAL A 16 -11.84 -21.93 -4.52
C VAL A 16 -11.18 -21.38 -3.25
N LEU A 17 -10.93 -22.22 -2.25
CA LEU A 17 -10.16 -21.82 -1.05
C LEU A 17 -8.67 -21.65 -1.38
N GLU A 18 -8.09 -22.52 -2.21
CA GLU A 18 -6.69 -22.39 -2.64
C GLU A 18 -6.47 -21.11 -3.44
N GLU A 19 -7.32 -20.83 -4.42
CA GLU A 19 -7.31 -19.58 -5.18
C GLU A 19 -7.49 -18.36 -4.28
N GLY A 20 -8.41 -18.43 -3.31
CA GLY A 20 -8.62 -17.38 -2.32
C GLY A 20 -7.39 -17.09 -1.46
N VAL A 21 -6.63 -18.12 -1.08
CA VAL A 21 -5.36 -17.96 -0.35
C VAL A 21 -4.29 -17.30 -1.22
N ILE A 22 -4.19 -17.69 -2.50
CA ILE A 22 -3.26 -17.12 -3.48
C ILE A 22 -3.56 -15.62 -3.71
N GLU A 23 -4.83 -15.27 -3.94
CA GLU A 23 -5.25 -13.86 -4.08
C GLU A 23 -5.06 -13.05 -2.79
N GLY A 24 -5.27 -13.68 -1.64
CA GLY A 24 -4.98 -13.08 -0.33
C GLY A 24 -3.49 -12.71 -0.19
N ARG A 25 -2.58 -13.61 -0.62
CA ARG A 25 -1.13 -13.35 -0.62
C ARG A 25 -0.75 -12.23 -1.59
N ARG A 26 -1.34 -12.21 -2.79
CA ARG A 26 -1.12 -11.12 -3.77
C ARG A 26 -1.56 -9.77 -3.20
N THR A 27 -2.73 -9.73 -2.57
CA THR A 27 -3.27 -8.52 -1.93
C THR A 27 -2.35 -8.03 -0.80
N PHE A 28 -1.87 -8.95 0.05
CA PHE A 28 -0.95 -8.62 1.13
C PHE A 28 0.40 -8.08 0.61
N ALA A 29 0.97 -8.69 -0.42
CA ALA A 29 2.21 -8.24 -1.04
C ALA A 29 2.08 -6.82 -1.63
N ASN A 30 0.99 -6.55 -2.37
CA ASN A 30 0.73 -5.22 -2.92
C ASN A 30 0.45 -4.18 -1.82
N MET A 31 -0.21 -4.56 -0.74
CA MET A 31 -0.38 -3.69 0.43
C MET A 31 0.97 -3.32 1.07
N LEU A 32 1.89 -4.28 1.20
CA LEU A 32 3.23 -3.99 1.71
C LEU A 32 4.03 -3.05 0.77
N LYS A 33 3.90 -3.20 -0.55
CA LYS A 33 4.50 -2.25 -1.51
C LYS A 33 3.97 -0.84 -1.30
N TYR A 34 2.65 -0.70 -1.18
CA TYR A 34 1.99 0.59 -0.90
C TYR A 34 2.52 1.22 0.39
N ILE A 35 2.49 0.48 1.51
CA ILE A 35 2.95 0.97 2.82
C ILE A 35 4.42 1.43 2.75
N LYS A 36 5.30 0.64 2.10
CA LYS A 36 6.71 0.99 1.93
C LYS A 36 6.88 2.30 1.15
N MET A 37 6.16 2.46 0.04
CA MET A 37 6.22 3.68 -0.76
C MET A 37 5.70 4.91 -0.01
N THR A 38 4.56 4.80 0.68
CA THR A 38 3.96 5.91 1.43
C THR A 38 4.83 6.29 2.63
N ALA A 39 5.32 5.31 3.39
CA ALA A 39 6.20 5.56 4.53
C ALA A 39 7.52 6.20 4.10
N SER A 40 8.16 5.68 3.05
CA SER A 40 9.43 6.23 2.55
C SER A 40 9.29 7.66 2.04
N SER A 41 8.21 7.96 1.29
CA SER A 41 7.98 9.29 0.71
C SER A 41 7.67 10.33 1.80
N ASN A 42 6.75 10.03 2.71
CA ASN A 42 6.39 10.94 3.79
C ASN A 42 7.57 11.18 4.74
N PHE A 43 8.35 10.13 5.05
CA PHE A 43 9.56 10.28 5.85
C PHE A 43 10.59 11.18 5.16
N GLY A 44 10.91 10.90 3.89
CA GLY A 44 11.89 11.66 3.11
C GLY A 44 11.47 13.13 2.95
N ASN A 45 10.18 13.39 2.75
CA ASN A 45 9.63 14.74 2.65
C ASN A 45 9.83 15.52 3.97
N VAL A 46 9.37 14.97 5.10
CA VAL A 46 9.50 15.61 6.40
C VAL A 46 10.97 15.80 6.77
N PHE A 47 11.81 14.78 6.57
CA PHE A 47 13.26 14.86 6.84
C PHE A 47 13.93 15.95 6.01
N SER A 48 13.61 16.04 4.71
CA SER A 48 14.16 17.07 3.81
C SER A 48 13.71 18.48 4.22
N VAL A 49 12.44 18.65 4.57
CA VAL A 49 11.91 19.94 5.05
C VAL A 49 12.57 20.35 6.38
N LEU A 50 12.78 19.40 7.30
CA LEU A 50 13.45 19.65 8.58
C LEU A 50 14.90 20.11 8.37
N VAL A 51 15.68 19.37 7.58
CA VAL A 51 17.07 19.73 7.27
C VAL A 51 17.12 21.08 6.57
N ALA A 52 16.32 21.30 5.52
CA ALA A 52 16.32 22.55 4.80
C ALA A 52 15.92 23.75 5.68
N SER A 53 14.96 23.58 6.59
CA SER A 53 14.56 24.63 7.53
C SER A 53 15.65 24.97 8.57
N ALA A 54 16.59 24.05 8.84
CA ALA A 54 17.72 24.34 9.72
C ALA A 54 18.78 25.25 9.05
N PHE A 55 18.84 25.26 7.71
CA PHE A 55 19.83 26.01 6.94
C PHE A 55 19.25 27.25 6.22
N LEU A 56 17.94 27.26 5.93
CA LEU A 56 17.28 28.33 5.20
C LEU A 56 16.53 29.29 6.15
N PRO A 57 16.56 30.61 5.91
CA PRO A 57 15.85 31.59 6.73
C PRO A 57 14.34 31.68 6.43
N PHE A 58 13.81 30.77 5.60
CA PHE A 58 12.40 30.71 5.19
C PHE A 58 11.91 29.26 5.13
N LEU A 59 10.59 29.04 5.19
CA LEU A 59 10.01 27.71 5.08
C LEU A 59 10.23 27.12 3.67
N PRO A 60 10.87 25.94 3.54
CA PRO A 60 11.12 25.30 2.24
C PRO A 60 9.82 24.90 1.53
N MET A 61 8.78 24.55 2.28
CA MET A 61 7.49 24.14 1.75
C MET A 61 6.35 24.63 2.64
N LEU A 62 5.31 25.21 2.02
CA LEU A 62 4.11 25.64 2.74
C LEU A 62 3.16 24.45 2.96
N PRO A 63 2.32 24.48 4.02
CA PRO A 63 1.34 23.43 4.28
C PRO A 63 0.41 23.13 3.09
N LEU A 64 0.04 24.16 2.30
CA LEU A 64 -0.76 23.99 1.09
C LEU A 64 -0.05 23.15 0.03
N HIS A 65 1.26 23.36 -0.16
CA HIS A 65 2.06 22.57 -1.10
C HIS A 65 2.15 21.11 -0.65
N LEU A 66 2.30 20.86 0.65
CA LEU A 66 2.29 19.51 1.22
C LEU A 66 0.95 18.79 0.99
N LEU A 67 -0.17 19.50 1.17
CA LEU A 67 -1.50 18.93 0.96
C LEU A 67 -1.71 18.52 -0.50
N ILE A 68 -1.36 19.40 -1.44
CA ILE A 68 -1.46 19.12 -2.88
C ILE A 68 -0.51 17.99 -3.28
N GLN A 69 0.71 18.00 -2.77
CA GLN A 69 1.69 16.95 -3.03
C GLN A 69 1.18 15.58 -2.56
N ASN A 70 0.68 15.48 -1.33
CA ASN A 70 0.14 14.23 -0.80
C ASN A 70 -1.07 13.75 -1.59
N LEU A 71 -1.97 14.64 -1.96
CA LEU A 71 -3.11 14.29 -2.80
C LEU A 71 -2.68 13.70 -4.17
N LEU A 72 -1.75 14.36 -4.85
CA LEU A 72 -1.24 13.89 -6.15
C LEU A 72 -0.49 12.56 -6.00
N TYR A 73 0.27 12.42 -4.92
CA TYR A 73 1.01 11.20 -4.62
C TYR A 73 0.07 10.02 -4.36
N ASP A 74 -0.94 10.20 -3.50
CA ASP A 74 -1.93 9.17 -3.19
C ASP A 74 -2.71 8.73 -4.44
N VAL A 75 -3.10 9.69 -5.30
CA VAL A 75 -3.73 9.39 -6.60
C VAL A 75 -2.81 8.56 -7.50
N SER A 76 -1.51 8.87 -7.53
CA SER A 76 -0.54 8.10 -8.32
C SER A 76 -0.38 6.66 -7.82
N GLN A 77 -0.65 6.41 -6.54
CA GLN A 77 -0.51 5.11 -5.90
C GLN A 77 -1.75 4.20 -6.03
N VAL A 78 -2.88 4.70 -6.56
CA VAL A 78 -4.12 3.92 -6.74
C VAL A 78 -3.94 2.66 -7.60
N ALA A 79 -2.91 2.64 -8.46
CA ALA A 79 -2.59 1.48 -9.29
C ALA A 79 -1.80 0.39 -8.55
N ILE A 80 -1.18 0.67 -7.40
CA ILE A 80 -0.31 -0.27 -6.68
C ILE A 80 -1.03 -1.56 -6.24
N PRO A 81 -2.30 -1.53 -5.76
CA PRO A 81 -3.05 -2.74 -5.46
C PRO A 81 -3.20 -3.70 -6.65
N PHE A 82 -3.14 -3.17 -7.88
CA PHE A 82 -3.26 -3.91 -9.13
C PHE A 82 -1.90 -4.30 -9.75
N ASP A 83 -0.80 -4.03 -9.04
CA ASP A 83 0.54 -4.35 -9.51
C ASP A 83 0.79 -5.87 -9.52
N ASN A 84 1.67 -6.32 -10.41
CA ASN A 84 2.06 -7.72 -10.51
C ASN A 84 2.94 -8.11 -9.31
N VAL A 85 2.69 -9.28 -8.73
CA VAL A 85 3.45 -9.84 -7.61
C VAL A 85 4.23 -11.03 -8.12
N ASP A 86 5.51 -11.10 -7.77
CA ASP A 86 6.39 -12.20 -8.19
C ASP A 86 5.91 -13.53 -7.61
N ASP A 87 6.01 -14.60 -8.41
CA ASP A 87 5.53 -15.93 -8.04
C ASP A 87 6.15 -16.43 -6.72
N GLU A 88 7.41 -16.07 -6.45
CA GLU A 88 8.13 -16.42 -5.22
C GLU A 88 7.43 -15.86 -3.96
N GLN A 89 6.81 -14.67 -4.06
CA GLN A 89 6.11 -14.02 -2.95
C GLN A 89 4.74 -14.65 -2.67
N ILE A 90 4.21 -15.43 -3.61
CA ILE A 90 2.91 -16.09 -3.50
C ILE A 90 3.05 -17.57 -3.15
N GLN A 91 4.21 -18.19 -3.43
CA GLN A 91 4.46 -19.61 -3.17
C GLN A 91 4.50 -19.97 -1.68
N LYS A 92 5.02 -19.09 -0.82
CA LYS A 92 5.17 -19.34 0.63
C LYS A 92 4.59 -18.18 1.44
N PRO A 93 4.03 -18.46 2.63
CA PRO A 93 3.70 -17.40 3.59
C PRO A 93 4.99 -16.67 4.02
N GLN A 94 4.89 -15.35 4.17
CA GLN A 94 5.95 -14.49 4.74
C GLN A 94 5.64 -14.12 6.19
#